data_AF-U6RQU2-F1
#
_entry.id   AF-U6RQU2-F1
#
_cell.length_a   1.000
_cell.length_b   1.000
_cell.length_c   1.000
_cell.angle_alpha   90.00
_cell.angle_beta   90.00
_cell.angle_gamma   90.00
#
_symmetry.space_group_name_H-M   'P 1'
#
loop_
_entity.id
_entity.type
_entity.pdbx_description
1 polymer ?
#
loop_
_entity_poly.entity_id
_entity_poly.type
_entity_poly.pdbx_seq_one_letter_code
_entity_poly.pdbx_strand_id
1 'polypeptide(L)'
;MAQEDVFKKLVSHCKEYGFVFPSSDIYDGLGAVYDYGQMGVELKNNIKQYWWQSMVLLHENIVGIDSAIFMHPTIWKASGHVDAFNDPLIDNRDSKKRYRADVLIEDQLAKYDDKINKEVAKAAKKFGEAFDEAQFRSTNARVLEHQAKRDALHERFAKALNDNDLNELRQIILDEEIVCPISGTKNWTEVRQFNLMFTTEMGSTADGSMKIYLRPETAQGIFVNYLNVQKTGRMKIPFGIAQIGKAFRNEIVARQFIFRMREFEQMEMQFFVKPGTELDWFKTWKETRLKWHKALGFGDDHYRYHDHDKLAHYANAATDIEFLMPFGFKEVEGIHSRTNFDLSQHEKFSGKSIKYFDPELNESYTPYVIETSIGVDRMFLSIMSAAYTEEKLDNGETRVVLKLPAALAPVKLAVMPLVKKDGLPEKAREIMDNLKFHFHCQYDEKDSIGKRYRRQDAIGTPYCITVDHQTLEDNCVTLRNRDTMQQERVAISELNNIIADKVSITSLLKTLQ
;
A
#
# COMPACT_ATOMS: atom_id res chain seq x y z
N MET A 1 -21.10 7.70 -9.53
CA MET A 1 -20.82 8.70 -8.49
C MET A 1 -19.49 9.38 -8.82
N ALA A 2 -19.29 10.65 -8.46
CA ALA A 2 -17.97 11.24 -8.62
C ALA A 2 -16.96 10.46 -7.74
N GLN A 3 -15.76 10.25 -8.26
CA GLN A 3 -14.69 9.49 -7.61
C GLN A 3 -14.35 10.01 -6.19
N GLU A 4 -14.44 11.33 -5.99
CA GLU A 4 -14.28 11.97 -4.67
C GLU A 4 -15.37 11.59 -3.64
N ASP A 5 -16.61 11.37 -4.08
CA ASP A 5 -17.71 11.01 -3.17
C ASP A 5 -17.54 9.58 -2.66
N VAL A 6 -17.04 8.67 -3.50
CA VAL A 6 -16.73 7.29 -3.12
C VAL A 6 -15.64 7.28 -2.06
N PHE A 7 -14.59 8.08 -2.23
CA PHE A 7 -13.49 8.15 -1.26
C PHE A 7 -13.94 8.67 0.10
N LYS A 8 -14.79 9.71 0.16
CA LYS A 8 -15.34 10.21 1.43
C LYS A 8 -16.18 9.15 2.15
N LYS A 9 -17.01 8.42 1.40
CA LYS A 9 -17.80 7.32 1.94
C LYS A 9 -16.92 6.20 2.48
N LEU A 10 -15.86 5.84 1.77
CA LEU A 10 -14.88 4.85 2.22
C LEU A 10 -14.23 5.25 3.55
N VAL A 11 -13.77 6.50 3.67
CA VAL A 11 -13.18 7.02 4.92
C VAL A 11 -14.20 6.98 6.07
N SER A 12 -15.44 7.40 5.82
CA SER A 12 -16.52 7.33 6.82
C SER A 12 -16.80 5.88 7.23
N HIS A 13 -16.84 4.96 6.28
CA HIS A 13 -17.05 3.54 6.51
C HIS A 13 -15.92 2.93 7.36
N CYS A 14 -14.67 3.26 7.07
CA CYS A 14 -13.53 2.81 7.86
C CYS A 14 -13.64 3.24 9.34
N LYS A 15 -14.09 4.48 9.59
CA LYS A 15 -14.34 4.99 10.94
C LYS A 15 -15.52 4.27 11.59
N GLU A 16 -16.67 4.22 10.92
CA GLU A 16 -17.91 3.67 11.48
C GLU A 16 -17.78 2.19 11.88
N TYR A 17 -17.07 1.38 11.07
CA TYR A 17 -16.99 -0.06 11.24
C TYR A 17 -15.72 -0.55 11.95
N GLY A 18 -14.91 0.35 12.49
CA GLY A 18 -13.75 -0.03 13.31
C GLY A 18 -12.54 -0.53 12.53
N PHE A 19 -12.32 0.02 11.34
CA PHE A 19 -11.12 -0.23 10.55
C PHE A 19 -10.01 0.77 10.88
N VAL A 20 -10.24 2.07 10.71
CA VAL A 20 -9.19 3.09 10.86
C VAL A 20 -9.77 4.36 11.48
N PHE A 21 -9.03 4.93 12.43
CA PHE A 21 -9.38 6.15 13.15
C PHE A 21 -8.22 7.15 13.10
N PRO A 22 -8.49 8.47 13.16
CA PRO A 22 -7.44 9.46 13.46
C PRO A 22 -6.78 9.12 14.80
N SER A 23 -5.44 9.08 14.83
CA SER A 23 -4.74 8.81 16.07
C SER A 23 -4.96 9.96 17.04
N SER A 24 -5.18 9.66 18.32
CA SER A 24 -5.50 10.65 19.36
C SER A 24 -6.76 11.48 19.06
N ASP A 25 -7.81 10.88 18.47
CA ASP A 25 -9.07 11.57 18.06
C ASP A 25 -9.70 12.42 19.18
N ILE A 26 -9.61 11.98 20.45
CA ILE A 26 -10.14 12.73 21.61
C ILE A 26 -9.32 14.00 21.97
N TYR A 27 -8.14 14.15 21.40
CA TYR A 27 -7.22 15.29 21.56
C TYR A 27 -7.06 16.05 20.23
N ASP A 28 -8.15 16.18 19.46
CA ASP A 28 -8.19 16.82 18.13
C ASP A 28 -7.40 16.10 17.02
N GLY A 29 -6.88 14.90 17.33
CA GLY A 29 -6.10 14.08 16.41
C GLY A 29 -4.68 14.56 16.18
N LEU A 30 -3.82 13.66 15.71
CA LEU A 30 -2.48 13.99 15.22
C LEU A 30 -2.43 13.84 13.69
N GLY A 31 -2.15 14.95 13.00
CA GLY A 31 -2.18 14.99 11.54
C GLY A 31 -1.30 13.92 10.89
N ALA A 32 -1.87 13.15 9.97
CA ALA A 32 -1.22 12.06 9.22
C ALA A 32 -0.85 10.82 10.04
N VAL A 33 -1.39 10.67 11.26
CA VAL A 33 -1.18 9.51 12.12
C VAL A 33 -2.53 8.89 12.39
N TYR A 34 -2.62 7.56 12.25
CA TYR A 34 -3.89 6.84 12.33
C TYR A 34 -3.73 5.57 13.14
N ASP A 35 -4.80 5.18 13.82
CA ASP A 35 -4.89 3.96 14.59
C ASP A 35 -5.79 2.95 13.85
N TYR A 36 -5.39 1.68 13.84
CA TYR A 36 -6.18 0.59 13.27
C TYR A 36 -7.07 -0.02 14.35
N GLY A 37 -8.38 0.00 14.14
CA GLY A 37 -9.38 -0.58 15.05
C GLY A 37 -9.45 -2.11 14.97
N GLN A 38 -10.43 -2.71 15.64
CA GLN A 38 -10.57 -4.16 15.74
C GLN A 38 -10.69 -4.87 14.38
N MET A 39 -11.36 -4.29 13.38
CA MET A 39 -11.42 -4.88 12.04
C MET A 39 -10.16 -4.54 11.23
N GLY A 40 -9.62 -3.35 11.46
CA GLY A 40 -8.42 -2.88 10.76
C GLY A 40 -7.19 -3.68 11.09
N VAL A 41 -6.97 -3.99 12.38
CA VAL A 41 -5.80 -4.76 12.82
C VAL A 41 -5.83 -6.19 12.26
N GLU A 42 -6.99 -6.83 12.23
CA GLU A 42 -7.16 -8.18 11.67
C GLU A 42 -6.93 -8.19 10.16
N LEU A 43 -7.51 -7.25 9.40
CA LEU A 43 -7.23 -7.13 7.96
C LEU A 43 -5.74 -6.85 7.71
N LYS A 44 -5.13 -5.94 8.47
CA LYS A 44 -3.70 -5.59 8.36
C LYS A 44 -2.81 -6.81 8.64
N ASN A 45 -3.13 -7.60 9.67
CA ASN A 45 -2.41 -8.82 9.99
C ASN A 45 -2.57 -9.88 8.89
N ASN A 46 -3.77 -10.07 8.35
CA ASN A 46 -3.99 -10.99 7.23
C ASN A 46 -3.21 -10.58 5.97
N ILE A 47 -3.12 -9.28 5.66
CA ILE A 47 -2.31 -8.76 4.54
C ILE A 47 -0.82 -9.08 4.78
N LYS A 48 -0.30 -8.77 5.98
CA LYS A 48 1.09 -9.07 6.35
C LYS A 48 1.39 -10.56 6.27
N GLN A 49 0.47 -11.40 6.74
CA GLN A 49 0.62 -12.86 6.69
C GLN A 49 0.61 -13.38 5.25
N TYR A 50 -0.29 -12.88 4.41
CA TYR A 50 -0.35 -13.25 3.00
C TYR A 50 0.96 -12.88 2.28
N TRP A 51 1.48 -11.68 2.52
CA TRP A 51 2.77 -11.27 1.96
C TRP A 51 3.91 -12.14 2.51
N TRP A 52 4.01 -12.31 3.83
CA TRP A 52 5.10 -13.04 4.47
C TRP A 52 5.15 -14.50 3.99
N GLN A 53 4.01 -15.18 3.94
CA GLN A 53 3.95 -16.55 3.44
C GLN A 53 4.29 -16.60 1.94
N SER A 54 3.82 -15.64 1.14
CA SER A 54 4.18 -15.62 -0.29
C SER A 54 5.68 -15.36 -0.53
N MET A 55 6.31 -14.53 0.29
CA MET A 55 7.72 -14.15 0.12
C MET A 55 8.66 -15.17 0.74
N VAL A 56 8.42 -15.56 1.98
CA VAL A 56 9.36 -16.34 2.78
C VAL A 56 9.01 -17.83 2.73
N LEU A 57 7.73 -18.21 2.84
CA LEU A 57 7.35 -19.62 2.90
C LEU A 57 7.42 -20.30 1.52
N LEU A 58 7.06 -19.59 0.44
CA LEU A 58 7.06 -20.15 -0.92
C LEU A 58 8.45 -20.14 -1.60
N HIS A 59 9.46 -19.52 -0.99
CA HIS A 59 10.80 -19.43 -1.57
C HIS A 59 11.84 -20.04 -0.64
N GLU A 60 12.57 -21.06 -1.11
CA GLU A 60 13.59 -21.75 -0.32
C GLU A 60 14.80 -20.89 0.03
N ASN A 61 15.02 -19.81 -0.73
CA ASN A 61 16.17 -18.92 -0.63
C ASN A 61 15.83 -17.53 -0.09
N ILE A 62 14.68 -17.32 0.55
CA ILE A 62 14.33 -16.05 1.19
C ILE A 62 14.12 -16.26 2.67
N VAL A 63 14.76 -15.44 3.50
CA VAL A 63 14.70 -15.52 4.96
C VAL A 63 14.21 -14.23 5.57
N GLY A 64 13.61 -14.31 6.76
CA GLY A 64 13.09 -13.16 7.48
C GLY A 64 14.08 -12.58 8.48
N ILE A 65 14.03 -11.26 8.68
CA ILE A 65 14.62 -10.59 9.85
C ILE A 65 13.65 -9.58 10.46
N ASP A 66 13.92 -9.18 11.71
CA ASP A 66 13.30 -8.03 12.35
C ASP A 66 14.41 -7.15 12.97
N SER A 67 14.72 -6.04 12.31
CA SER A 67 15.71 -5.07 12.76
C SER A 67 15.08 -3.96 13.61
N ALA A 68 15.88 -3.43 14.54
CA ALA A 68 15.48 -2.29 15.37
C ALA A 68 15.16 -1.03 14.54
N ILE A 69 14.29 -0.18 15.07
CA ILE A 69 14.00 1.16 14.50
C ILE A 69 15.18 2.11 14.78
N PHE A 70 15.73 2.08 15.99
CA PHE A 70 16.89 2.88 16.34
C PHE A 70 18.16 2.27 15.77
N MET A 71 18.81 3.01 14.88
CA MET A 71 20.03 2.60 14.21
C MET A 71 21.10 3.68 14.35
N HIS A 72 22.37 3.27 14.27
CA HIS A 72 23.50 4.18 14.38
C HIS A 72 23.42 5.30 13.30
N PRO A 73 23.59 6.59 13.66
CA PRO A 73 23.37 7.71 12.73
C PRO A 73 24.18 7.65 11.43
N THR A 74 25.40 7.11 11.48
CA THR A 74 26.25 6.93 10.29
C THR A 74 25.61 6.08 9.20
N ILE A 75 24.67 5.17 9.55
CA ILE A 75 23.93 4.37 8.57
C ILE A 75 23.14 5.27 7.62
N TRP A 76 22.50 6.31 8.14
CA TRP A 76 21.71 7.27 7.35
C TRP A 76 22.58 8.24 6.54
N LYS A 77 23.84 8.42 6.95
CA LYS A 77 24.83 9.15 6.15
C LYS A 77 25.34 8.27 5.01
N ALA A 78 25.65 7.00 5.29
CA ALA A 78 26.11 6.03 4.29
C ALA A 78 25.06 5.80 3.20
N SER A 79 23.80 5.67 3.58
CA SER A 79 22.70 5.51 2.64
C SER A 79 22.26 6.81 1.94
N GLY A 80 22.93 7.95 2.21
CA GLY A 80 22.61 9.24 1.61
C GLY A 80 21.36 9.94 2.17
N HIS A 81 20.63 9.33 3.10
CA HIS A 81 19.37 9.88 3.62
C HIS A 81 19.54 11.22 4.36
N VAL A 82 20.64 11.40 5.09
CA VAL A 82 20.92 12.68 5.76
C VAL A 82 21.08 13.83 4.76
N ASP A 83 21.66 13.56 3.58
CA ASP A 83 22.02 14.60 2.62
C ASP A 83 20.96 14.81 1.54
N ALA A 84 20.27 13.75 1.13
CA ALA A 84 19.40 13.75 -0.06
C ALA A 84 17.92 13.48 0.25
N PHE A 85 17.54 13.07 1.47
CA PHE A 85 16.15 12.77 1.82
C PHE A 85 15.37 14.03 2.21
N ASN A 86 15.32 14.98 1.28
CA ASN A 86 14.71 16.29 1.46
C ASN A 86 13.64 16.55 0.41
N ASP A 87 12.50 17.11 0.82
CA ASP A 87 11.48 17.61 -0.11
C ASP A 87 11.65 19.13 -0.33
N PRO A 88 11.39 19.64 -1.55
CA PRO A 88 11.37 21.07 -1.82
C PRO A 88 10.10 21.69 -1.24
N LEU A 89 10.22 22.40 -0.13
CA LEU A 89 9.13 22.99 0.63
C LEU A 89 8.89 24.46 0.25
N ILE A 90 7.63 24.83 0.03
CA ILE A 90 7.18 26.21 -0.20
C ILE A 90 5.94 26.54 0.65
N ASP A 91 5.83 27.77 1.13
CA ASP A 91 4.68 28.25 1.90
C ASP A 91 3.90 29.30 1.11
N ASN A 92 2.57 29.30 1.26
CA ASN A 92 1.77 30.45 0.86
C ASN A 92 1.61 31.40 2.06
N ARG A 93 1.98 32.67 1.88
CA ARG A 93 1.96 33.66 2.97
C ARG A 93 0.56 34.02 3.46
N ASP A 94 -0.45 33.90 2.60
CA ASP A 94 -1.82 34.27 2.93
C ASP A 94 -2.55 33.13 3.63
N SER A 95 -2.46 31.90 3.10
CA SER A 95 -3.08 30.74 3.72
C SER A 95 -2.29 30.18 4.90
N LYS A 96 -1.00 30.55 5.04
CA LYS A 96 -0.04 29.99 6.01
C LYS A 96 0.10 28.47 5.92
N LYS A 97 -0.16 27.91 4.74
CA LYS A 97 -0.09 26.46 4.49
C LYS A 97 1.20 26.14 3.75
N ARG A 98 1.72 24.96 4.07
CA ARG A 98 2.92 24.36 3.50
C ARG A 98 2.52 23.45 2.34
N TYR A 99 3.33 23.49 1.30
CA TYR A 99 3.17 22.69 0.09
C TYR A 99 4.53 22.16 -0.33
N ARG A 100 4.51 21.04 -1.04
CA ARG A 100 5.68 20.60 -1.78
C ARG A 100 5.68 21.30 -3.14
N ALA A 101 6.81 21.91 -3.49
CA ALA A 101 6.96 22.68 -4.72
C ALA A 101 6.86 21.79 -5.96
N ASP A 102 7.46 20.60 -5.90
CA ASP A 102 7.37 19.58 -6.97
C ASP A 102 5.93 19.13 -7.22
N VAL A 103 5.18 18.76 -6.17
CA VAL A 103 3.78 18.35 -6.27
C VAL A 103 2.90 19.44 -6.89
N LEU A 104 3.15 20.73 -6.58
CA LEU A 104 2.41 21.83 -7.20
C LEU A 104 2.63 21.87 -8.72
N ILE A 105 3.86 21.59 -9.18
CA ILE A 105 4.22 21.56 -10.59
C ILE A 105 3.67 20.29 -11.27
N GLU A 106 3.73 19.14 -10.60
CA GLU A 106 3.11 17.89 -11.06
C GLU A 106 1.59 18.03 -11.23
N ASP A 107 0.90 18.64 -10.25
CA ASP A 107 -0.53 18.93 -10.35
C ASP A 107 -0.83 19.86 -11.54
N GLN A 108 0.09 20.76 -11.90
CA GLN A 108 -0.04 21.62 -13.08
C GLN A 108 0.17 20.84 -14.38
N LEU A 109 1.12 19.91 -14.45
CA LEU A 109 1.29 18.98 -15.57
C LEU A 109 0.02 18.15 -15.78
N ALA A 110 -0.53 17.59 -14.71
CA ALA A 110 -1.77 16.81 -14.75
C ALA A 110 -2.97 17.62 -15.27
N LYS A 111 -3.04 18.93 -14.95
CA LYS A 111 -4.08 19.81 -15.52
C LYS A 111 -3.94 19.99 -17.03
N TYR A 112 -2.73 19.95 -17.58
CA TYR A 112 -2.55 19.97 -19.03
C TYR A 112 -3.01 18.65 -19.65
N ASP A 113 -2.66 17.51 -19.04
CA ASP A 113 -3.12 16.19 -19.48
C ASP A 113 -4.66 16.09 -19.45
N ASP A 114 -5.30 16.59 -18.40
CA ASP A 114 -6.76 16.66 -18.30
C ASP A 114 -7.40 17.51 -19.40
N LYS A 115 -6.78 18.65 -19.76
CA LYS A 115 -7.27 19.49 -20.86
C LYS A 115 -7.17 18.76 -22.19
N ILE A 116 -6.05 18.08 -22.44
CA ILE A 116 -5.84 17.26 -23.64
C ILE A 116 -6.90 16.16 -23.70
N ASN A 117 -7.05 15.38 -22.63
CA ASN A 117 -7.99 14.26 -22.56
C ASN A 117 -9.46 14.74 -22.69
N LYS A 118 -9.80 15.92 -22.16
CA LYS A 118 -11.14 16.52 -22.37
C LYS A 118 -11.40 16.88 -23.83
N GLU A 119 -10.43 17.44 -24.55
CA GLU A 119 -10.59 17.74 -25.98
C GLU A 119 -10.70 16.45 -26.82
N VAL A 120 -9.89 15.44 -26.49
CA VAL A 120 -9.96 14.09 -27.10
C VAL A 120 -11.33 13.46 -26.86
N ALA A 121 -11.85 13.47 -25.62
CA ALA A 121 -13.15 12.90 -25.29
C ALA A 121 -14.31 13.63 -25.98
N LYS A 122 -14.25 14.96 -26.11
CA LYS A 122 -15.23 15.74 -26.88
C LYS A 122 -15.20 15.36 -28.36
N ALA A 123 -14.02 15.15 -28.93
CA ALA A 123 -13.87 14.75 -30.32
C ALA A 123 -14.36 13.31 -30.56
N ALA A 124 -14.00 12.37 -29.68
CA ALA A 124 -14.52 11.00 -29.70
C ALA A 124 -16.06 10.98 -29.72
N LYS A 125 -16.69 11.78 -28.86
CA LYS A 125 -18.15 11.91 -28.83
C LYS A 125 -18.75 12.54 -30.10
N LYS A 126 -18.00 13.43 -30.76
CA LYS A 126 -18.44 14.14 -31.97
C LYS A 126 -18.28 13.30 -33.23
N PHE A 127 -17.20 12.53 -33.34
CA PHE A 127 -16.83 11.78 -34.55
C PHE A 127 -17.21 10.30 -34.49
N GLY A 128 -17.58 9.76 -33.32
CA GLY A 128 -18.10 8.40 -33.16
C GLY A 128 -17.12 7.35 -33.69
N GLU A 129 -17.61 6.42 -34.51
CA GLU A 129 -16.80 5.33 -35.09
C GLU A 129 -15.71 5.81 -36.08
N ALA A 130 -15.79 7.05 -36.57
CA ALA A 130 -14.77 7.65 -37.44
C ALA A 130 -13.65 8.37 -36.65
N PHE A 131 -13.64 8.28 -35.31
CA PHE A 131 -12.65 8.93 -34.48
C PHE A 131 -11.33 8.14 -34.43
N ASP A 132 -10.28 8.71 -35.00
CA ASP A 132 -8.91 8.27 -34.79
C ASP A 132 -8.25 9.16 -33.73
N GLU A 133 -8.00 8.59 -32.55
CA GLU A 133 -7.38 9.31 -31.43
C GLU A 133 -5.94 9.76 -31.75
N ALA A 134 -5.15 8.91 -32.41
CA ALA A 134 -3.76 9.21 -32.73
C ALA A 134 -3.65 10.34 -33.76
N GLN A 135 -4.52 10.32 -34.78
CA GLN A 135 -4.63 11.41 -35.74
C GLN A 135 -5.14 12.69 -35.08
N PHE A 136 -6.12 12.60 -34.18
CA PHE A 136 -6.66 13.79 -33.51
C PHE A 136 -5.64 14.46 -32.59
N ARG A 137 -4.89 13.67 -31.81
CA ARG A 137 -3.82 14.19 -30.93
C ARG A 137 -2.69 14.86 -31.72
N SER A 138 -2.41 14.39 -32.94
CA SER A 138 -1.34 14.94 -33.79
C SER A 138 -1.77 16.11 -34.68
N THR A 139 -3.07 16.37 -34.85
CA THR A 139 -3.56 17.38 -35.79
C THR A 139 -4.36 18.51 -35.14
N ASN A 140 -4.94 18.30 -33.96
CA ASN A 140 -5.76 19.31 -33.30
C ASN A 140 -4.91 20.42 -32.68
N ALA A 141 -5.12 21.66 -33.13
CA ALA A 141 -4.34 22.82 -32.67
C ALA A 141 -4.37 23.03 -31.14
N ARG A 142 -5.50 22.79 -30.47
CA ARG A 142 -5.60 22.95 -28.99
C ARG A 142 -4.89 21.84 -28.25
N VAL A 143 -4.97 20.60 -28.74
CA VAL A 143 -4.24 19.47 -28.16
C VAL A 143 -2.74 19.70 -28.32
N LEU A 144 -2.28 20.09 -29.51
CA LEU A 144 -0.88 20.41 -29.76
C LEU A 144 -0.38 21.57 -28.89
N GLU A 145 -1.19 22.62 -28.70
CA GLU A 145 -0.83 23.74 -27.81
C GLU A 145 -0.67 23.28 -26.35
N HIS A 146 -1.61 22.50 -25.83
CA HIS A 146 -1.53 21.97 -24.46
C HIS A 146 -0.38 20.97 -24.29
N GLN A 147 -0.14 20.12 -25.29
CA GLN A 147 0.97 19.18 -25.32
C GLN A 147 2.31 19.92 -25.30
N ALA A 148 2.49 20.95 -26.13
CA ALA A 148 3.71 21.75 -26.16
C ALA A 148 3.97 22.45 -24.81
N LYS A 149 2.92 23.01 -24.17
CA LYS A 149 3.04 23.62 -22.83
C LYS A 149 3.42 22.58 -21.77
N ARG A 150 2.78 21.42 -21.81
CA ARG A 150 3.06 20.29 -20.91
C ARG A 150 4.51 19.82 -21.06
N ASP A 151 4.98 19.64 -22.29
CA ASP A 151 6.32 19.11 -22.55
C ASP A 151 7.40 20.13 -22.18
N ALA A 152 7.19 21.41 -22.48
CA ALA A 152 8.11 22.48 -22.06
C ALA A 152 8.19 22.59 -20.53
N LEU A 153 7.04 22.53 -19.84
CA LEU A 153 7.00 22.52 -18.37
C LEU A 153 7.72 21.29 -17.82
N HIS A 154 7.45 20.11 -18.39
CA HIS A 154 8.05 18.85 -17.96
C HIS A 154 9.57 18.86 -18.12
N GLU A 155 10.09 19.34 -19.25
CA GLU A 155 11.53 19.44 -19.50
C GLU A 155 12.21 20.39 -18.51
N ARG A 156 11.62 21.58 -18.30
CA ARG A 156 12.14 22.58 -17.35
C ARG A 156 12.12 22.08 -15.92
N PHE A 157 11.01 21.47 -15.49
CA PHE A 157 10.86 20.84 -14.18
C PHE A 157 11.84 19.69 -13.98
N ALA A 158 11.96 18.82 -14.98
CA ALA A 158 12.88 17.71 -14.97
C ALA A 158 14.33 18.18 -14.80
N LYS A 159 14.75 19.22 -15.51
CA LYS A 159 16.08 19.80 -15.36
C LYS A 159 16.29 20.39 -13.96
N ALA A 160 15.33 21.19 -13.48
CA ALA A 160 15.41 21.83 -12.16
C ALA A 160 15.55 20.82 -11.01
N LEU A 161 14.80 19.71 -11.06
CA LEU A 161 14.93 18.63 -10.07
C LEU A 161 16.29 17.92 -10.12
N ASN A 162 16.78 17.61 -11.33
CA ASN A 162 18.07 16.93 -11.48
C ASN A 162 19.24 17.79 -11.00
N ASP A 163 19.16 19.11 -11.25
CA ASP A 163 20.17 20.08 -10.82
C ASP A 163 19.99 20.50 -9.34
N ASN A 164 18.92 20.04 -8.68
CA ASN A 164 18.49 20.48 -7.34
C ASN A 164 18.36 22.02 -7.23
N ASP A 165 17.88 22.67 -8.30
CA ASP A 165 17.72 24.11 -8.40
C ASP A 165 16.37 24.56 -7.81
N LEU A 166 16.37 24.86 -6.52
CA LEU A 166 15.18 25.29 -5.78
C LEU A 166 14.63 26.65 -6.26
N ASN A 167 15.50 27.51 -6.77
CA ASN A 167 15.09 28.82 -7.27
C ASN A 167 14.31 28.65 -8.58
N GLU A 168 14.78 27.76 -9.45
CA GLU A 168 14.07 27.43 -10.68
C GLU A 168 12.72 26.76 -10.40
N LEU A 169 12.63 25.85 -9.42
CA LEU A 169 11.33 25.28 -8.99
C LEU A 169 10.34 26.36 -8.57
N ARG A 170 10.80 27.37 -7.82
CA ARG A 170 9.97 28.52 -7.47
C ARG A 170 9.57 29.33 -8.71
N GLN A 171 10.52 29.57 -9.61
CA GLN A 171 10.28 30.38 -10.80
C GLN A 171 9.26 29.71 -11.71
N ILE A 172 9.33 28.39 -11.89
CA ILE A 172 8.31 27.59 -12.58
C ILE A 172 6.92 27.83 -11.97
N ILE A 173 6.78 27.76 -10.65
CA ILE A 173 5.50 27.97 -9.95
C ILE A 173 4.92 29.37 -10.25
N LEU A 174 5.79 30.38 -10.31
CA LEU A 174 5.39 31.77 -10.60
C LEU A 174 5.02 31.95 -12.08
N ASP A 175 5.82 31.41 -12.99
CA ASP A 175 5.63 31.54 -14.45
C ASP A 175 4.38 30.77 -14.93
N GLU A 176 4.12 29.59 -14.36
CA GLU A 176 2.90 28.81 -14.60
C GLU A 176 1.68 29.35 -13.83
N GLU A 177 1.86 30.44 -13.10
CA GLU A 177 0.80 31.14 -12.38
C GLU A 177 0.04 30.23 -11.38
N ILE A 178 0.73 29.27 -10.76
CA ILE A 178 0.11 28.27 -9.91
C ILE A 178 -0.45 28.94 -8.65
N VAL A 179 -1.75 28.82 -8.45
CA VAL A 179 -2.46 29.41 -7.29
C VAL A 179 -2.51 28.44 -6.11
N CYS A 180 -2.47 29.00 -4.90
CA CYS A 180 -2.72 28.25 -3.68
C CYS A 180 -4.13 27.64 -3.71
N PRO A 181 -4.30 26.32 -3.53
CA PRO A 181 -5.61 25.67 -3.56
C PRO A 181 -6.60 26.15 -2.49
N ILE A 182 -6.10 26.78 -1.43
CA ILE A 182 -6.90 27.21 -0.28
C ILE A 182 -7.23 28.70 -0.36
N SER A 183 -6.24 29.56 -0.58
CA SER A 183 -6.45 31.02 -0.63
C SER A 183 -6.74 31.55 -2.02
N GLY A 184 -6.44 30.80 -3.09
CA GLY A 184 -6.48 31.29 -4.47
C GLY A 184 -5.37 32.28 -4.82
N THR A 185 -4.46 32.58 -3.90
CA THR A 185 -3.39 33.58 -4.09
C THR A 185 -2.11 32.95 -4.61
N LYS A 186 -1.25 33.77 -5.24
CA LYS A 186 0.08 33.40 -5.75
C LYS A 186 1.23 33.85 -4.83
N ASN A 187 0.91 34.19 -3.57
CA ASN A 187 1.86 34.77 -2.62
C ASN A 187 2.78 33.71 -1.99
N TRP A 188 3.71 33.20 -2.79
CA TRP A 188 4.60 32.10 -2.43
C TRP A 188 5.92 32.59 -1.81
N THR A 189 6.44 31.86 -0.82
CA THR A 189 7.79 32.06 -0.28
C THR A 189 8.86 31.49 -1.20
N GLU A 190 10.13 31.59 -0.77
CA GLU A 190 11.22 30.81 -1.35
C GLU A 190 11.04 29.32 -1.07
N VAL A 191 11.57 28.51 -1.99
CA VAL A 191 11.63 27.05 -1.85
C VAL A 191 12.85 26.71 -1.01
N ARG A 192 12.69 25.83 -0.02
CA ARG A 192 13.77 25.36 0.84
C ARG A 192 13.75 23.85 0.97
N GLN A 193 14.90 23.23 1.23
CA GLN A 193 14.95 21.80 1.55
C GLN A 193 14.38 21.54 2.94
N PHE A 194 13.57 20.49 3.05
CA PHE A 194 13.03 20.00 4.30
C PHE A 194 13.33 18.51 4.46
N ASN A 195 14.15 18.16 5.45
CA ASN A 195 14.50 16.76 5.71
C ASN A 195 13.29 16.00 6.25
N LEU A 196 13.00 14.86 5.61
CA LEU A 196 11.85 14.03 5.93
C LEU A 196 12.12 13.03 7.07
N MET A 197 13.33 12.91 7.60
CA MET A 197 13.58 12.01 8.72
C MET A 197 13.17 12.65 10.05
N PHE A 198 12.48 11.87 10.89
CA PHE A 198 12.29 12.24 12.28
C PHE A 198 13.58 12.05 13.06
N THR A 199 13.88 13.02 13.91
CA THR A 199 15.09 13.03 14.74
C THR A 199 14.71 12.98 16.21
N THR A 200 15.45 12.22 17.00
CA THR A 200 15.37 12.24 18.46
C THR A 200 16.79 12.24 19.05
N GLU A 201 16.89 12.50 20.34
CA GLU A 201 18.14 12.52 21.07
C GLU A 201 18.25 11.28 21.96
N MET A 202 19.45 10.70 22.03
CA MET A 202 19.78 9.56 22.87
C MET A 202 20.91 9.94 23.84
N GLY A 203 20.58 10.09 25.11
CA GLY A 203 21.54 10.45 26.16
C GLY A 203 20.83 10.88 27.44
N SER A 204 21.51 10.82 28.58
CA SER A 204 20.97 11.19 29.89
C SER A 204 21.13 12.68 30.23
N THR A 205 21.98 13.40 29.49
CA THR A 205 22.24 14.83 29.66
C THR A 205 22.12 15.55 28.32
N ALA A 206 21.64 16.80 28.35
CA ALA A 206 21.44 17.61 27.15
C ALA A 206 22.76 17.89 26.39
N ASP A 207 23.88 18.02 27.09
CA ASP A 207 25.19 18.34 26.50
C ASP A 207 25.93 17.10 25.95
N GLY A 208 25.43 15.88 26.21
CA GLY A 208 26.02 14.61 25.77
C GLY A 208 25.10 13.76 24.91
N SER A 209 23.98 14.31 24.43
CA SER A 209 22.98 13.55 23.69
C SER A 209 23.43 13.29 22.25
N MET A 210 23.32 12.03 21.81
CA MET A 210 23.57 11.63 20.43
C MET A 210 22.29 11.80 19.62
N LYS A 211 22.32 12.61 18.56
CA LYS A 211 21.20 12.70 17.62
C LYS A 211 21.04 11.38 16.87
N ILE A 212 19.89 10.75 17.01
CA ILE A 212 19.49 9.54 16.30
C ILE A 212 18.22 9.82 15.46
N TYR A 213 17.89 8.89 14.57
CA TYR A 213 16.79 9.03 13.62
C TYR A 213 15.82 7.87 13.77
N LEU A 214 14.53 8.14 13.54
CA LEU A 214 13.58 7.08 13.23
C LEU A 214 13.74 6.69 11.76
N ARG A 215 13.86 5.40 11.48
CA ARG A 215 14.12 4.92 10.12
C ARG A 215 13.03 5.36 9.13
N PRO A 216 13.38 5.93 7.96
CA PRO A 216 12.43 6.28 6.90
C PRO A 216 12.06 5.13 5.97
N GLU A 217 12.77 4.00 6.09
CA GLU A 217 12.58 2.74 5.36
C GLU A 217 13.08 1.54 6.18
N THR A 218 12.73 0.32 5.78
CA THR A 218 13.17 -0.92 6.47
C THR A 218 14.44 -1.54 5.87
N ALA A 219 14.77 -1.24 4.62
CA ALA A 219 15.87 -1.79 3.84
C ALA A 219 17.25 -1.69 4.52
N GLN A 220 17.55 -0.56 5.18
CA GLN A 220 18.84 -0.36 5.84
C GLN A 220 19.12 -1.40 6.93
N GLY A 221 18.08 -1.86 7.63
CA GLY A 221 18.19 -2.93 8.62
C GLY A 221 18.62 -4.27 8.03
N ILE A 222 18.22 -4.52 6.78
CA ILE A 222 18.62 -5.70 6.01
C ILE A 222 20.07 -5.58 5.57
N PHE A 223 20.47 -4.44 4.98
CA PHE A 223 21.83 -4.25 4.47
C PHE A 223 22.90 -4.38 5.56
N VAL A 224 22.69 -3.77 6.73
CA VAL A 224 23.67 -3.86 7.83
C VAL A 224 23.77 -5.26 8.44
N ASN A 225 22.74 -6.11 8.24
CA ASN A 225 22.72 -7.50 8.69
C ASN A 225 23.00 -8.52 7.58
N TYR A 226 23.29 -8.07 6.36
CA TYR A 226 23.52 -8.94 5.19
C TYR A 226 24.50 -10.09 5.52
N LEU A 227 25.69 -9.77 6.04
CA LEU A 227 26.68 -10.79 6.39
C LEU A 227 26.24 -11.68 7.57
N ASN A 228 25.53 -11.13 8.55
CA ASN A 228 25.07 -11.91 9.70
C ASN A 228 24.11 -13.00 9.21
N VAL A 229 23.13 -12.62 8.39
CA VAL A 229 22.14 -13.54 7.82
C VAL A 229 22.77 -14.51 6.84
N GLN A 230 23.62 -14.02 5.93
CA GLN A 230 24.30 -14.86 4.95
C GLN A 230 25.13 -15.95 5.62
N LYS A 231 25.89 -15.61 6.68
CA LYS A 231 26.76 -16.56 7.39
C LYS A 231 25.99 -17.54 8.26
N THR A 232 25.04 -17.06 9.06
CA THR A 232 24.30 -17.94 9.98
C THR A 232 23.29 -18.82 9.25
N GLY A 233 22.64 -18.28 8.22
CA GLY A 233 21.74 -19.01 7.33
C GLY A 233 22.46 -19.88 6.29
N ARG A 234 23.78 -19.75 6.15
CA ARG A 234 24.60 -20.41 5.11
C ARG A 234 24.06 -20.16 3.70
N MET A 235 23.54 -18.96 3.48
CA MET A 235 22.89 -18.59 2.22
C MET A 235 23.92 -18.49 1.10
N LYS A 236 23.54 -18.99 -0.08
CA LYS A 236 24.27 -18.82 -1.33
C LYS A 236 23.54 -17.82 -2.21
N ILE A 237 24.27 -17.08 -3.03
CA ILE A 237 23.66 -16.19 -4.01
C ILE A 237 23.08 -17.03 -5.16
N PRO A 238 21.85 -16.75 -5.63
CA PRO A 238 20.97 -15.67 -5.19
C PRO A 238 20.12 -16.03 -3.96
N PHE A 239 19.92 -15.07 -3.06
CA PHE A 239 19.03 -15.22 -1.91
C PHE A 239 18.42 -13.88 -1.49
N GLY A 240 17.29 -13.92 -0.80
CA GLY A 240 16.59 -12.73 -0.30
C GLY A 240 16.56 -12.63 1.21
N ILE A 241 16.44 -11.40 1.69
CA ILE A 241 16.10 -11.10 3.08
C ILE A 241 14.86 -10.22 3.09
N ALA A 242 13.82 -10.66 3.79
CA ALA A 242 12.56 -9.98 3.93
C ALA A 242 12.39 -9.40 5.35
N GLN A 243 11.73 -8.24 5.44
CA GLN A 243 11.37 -7.62 6.71
C GLN A 243 10.00 -6.96 6.60
N ILE A 244 9.22 -7.05 7.67
CA ILE A 244 8.04 -6.20 7.88
C ILE A 244 8.31 -5.31 9.08
N GLY A 245 8.06 -4.02 8.97
CA GLY A 245 8.20 -3.14 10.12
C GLY A 245 7.78 -1.71 9.89
N LYS A 246 7.74 -0.94 10.99
CA LYS A 246 7.41 0.49 10.95
C LYS A 246 8.52 1.32 10.30
N ALA A 247 8.11 2.34 9.56
CA ALA A 247 8.95 3.41 9.02
C ALA A 247 8.27 4.76 9.25
N PHE A 248 9.08 5.82 9.28
CA PHE A 248 8.64 7.15 9.66
C PHE A 248 9.13 8.20 8.67
N ARG A 249 8.21 8.98 8.12
CA ARG A 249 8.52 10.09 7.21
C ARG A 249 7.80 11.34 7.68
N ASN A 250 8.51 12.43 7.88
CA ASN A 250 7.98 13.70 8.33
C ASN A 250 7.26 14.44 7.19
N GLU A 251 6.23 13.79 6.64
CA GLU A 251 5.48 14.26 5.49
C GLU A 251 4.91 15.65 5.76
N ILE A 252 5.19 16.56 4.81
CA ILE A 252 4.76 17.96 4.85
C ILE A 252 3.26 18.08 4.58
N VAL A 253 2.78 17.36 3.56
CA VAL A 253 1.40 17.41 3.05
C VAL A 253 0.76 16.04 3.18
N ALA A 254 0.16 15.80 4.34
CA ALA A 254 -0.65 14.60 4.55
C ALA A 254 -2.05 14.82 3.97
N ARG A 255 -2.27 14.30 2.76
CA ARG A 255 -3.58 14.26 2.09
C ARG A 255 -3.94 12.80 1.82
N GLN A 256 -5.21 12.56 1.49
CA GLN A 256 -5.70 11.24 1.04
C GLN A 256 -5.65 10.15 2.12
N PHE A 257 -6.10 10.48 3.33
CA PHE A 257 -6.30 9.52 4.43
C PHE A 257 -5.00 8.77 4.79
N ILE A 258 -5.02 7.43 4.83
CA ILE A 258 -3.85 6.58 5.13
C ILE A 258 -2.87 6.41 3.95
N PHE A 259 -3.13 7.03 2.80
CA PHE A 259 -2.23 6.93 1.65
C PHE A 259 -0.89 7.65 1.90
N ARG A 260 -0.93 8.78 2.62
CA ARG A 260 0.24 9.54 3.08
C ARG A 260 0.21 9.68 4.60
N MET A 261 1.04 8.89 5.26
CA MET A 261 1.16 8.85 6.72
C MET A 261 2.56 9.23 7.16
N ARG A 262 2.66 9.70 8.41
CA ARG A 262 3.97 9.98 9.04
C ARG A 262 4.60 8.75 9.69
N GLU A 263 3.77 7.82 10.09
CA GLU A 263 4.13 6.51 10.62
C GLU A 263 3.34 5.48 9.83
N PHE A 264 4.02 4.50 9.25
CA PHE A 264 3.41 3.45 8.45
C PHE A 264 4.23 2.17 8.53
N GLU A 265 3.69 1.05 8.06
CA GLU A 265 4.41 -0.23 7.96
C GLU A 265 4.77 -0.52 6.51
N GLN A 266 5.98 -1.03 6.29
CA GLN A 266 6.44 -1.52 5.01
C GLN A 266 6.72 -3.01 5.10
N MET A 267 6.57 -3.69 3.97
CA MET A 267 7.06 -5.05 3.75
C MET A 267 8.09 -4.94 2.63
N GLU A 268 9.35 -5.15 2.95
CA GLU A 268 10.45 -5.00 1.99
C GLU A 268 11.23 -6.30 1.90
N MET A 269 11.65 -6.63 0.69
CA MET A 269 12.52 -7.76 0.42
C MET A 269 13.69 -7.27 -0.43
N GLN A 270 14.90 -7.61 0.02
CA GLN A 270 16.14 -7.31 -0.67
C GLN A 270 16.73 -8.63 -1.18
N PHE A 271 16.73 -8.81 -2.49
CA PHE A 271 17.20 -10.00 -3.19
C PHE A 271 18.61 -9.79 -3.70
N PHE A 272 19.57 -10.48 -3.09
CA PHE A 272 20.99 -10.39 -3.41
C PHE A 272 21.32 -11.33 -4.57
N VAL A 273 21.84 -10.76 -5.65
CA VAL A 273 22.14 -11.46 -6.90
C VAL A 273 23.58 -11.22 -7.33
N LYS A 274 24.07 -12.07 -8.23
CA LYS A 274 25.38 -11.89 -8.84
C LYS A 274 25.35 -10.70 -9.81
N PRO A 275 26.35 -9.79 -9.78
CA PRO A 275 26.45 -8.72 -10.76
C PRO A 275 26.39 -9.26 -12.20
N GLY A 276 25.60 -8.61 -13.06
CA GLY A 276 25.35 -9.02 -14.44
C GLY A 276 24.13 -9.91 -14.64
N THR A 277 23.46 -10.35 -13.56
CA THR A 277 22.20 -11.13 -13.64
C THR A 277 20.99 -10.36 -13.11
N GLU A 278 21.19 -9.11 -12.67
CA GLU A 278 20.18 -8.32 -11.97
C GLU A 278 18.96 -8.01 -12.85
N LEU A 279 19.12 -7.76 -14.15
CA LEU A 279 17.99 -7.40 -15.02
C LEU A 279 17.06 -8.59 -15.30
N ASP A 280 17.61 -9.81 -15.34
CA ASP A 280 16.82 -11.03 -15.49
C ASP A 280 16.00 -11.30 -14.22
N TRP A 281 16.62 -11.12 -13.04
CA TRP A 281 15.94 -11.20 -11.75
C TRP A 281 14.92 -10.09 -11.56
N PHE A 282 15.23 -8.86 -12.00
CA PHE A 282 14.31 -7.72 -11.97
C PHE A 282 13.03 -8.02 -12.75
N LYS A 283 13.15 -8.55 -13.97
CA LYS A 283 11.99 -8.97 -14.78
C LYS A 283 11.18 -10.06 -14.08
N THR A 284 11.87 -11.05 -13.50
CA THR A 284 11.23 -12.16 -12.78
C THR A 284 10.44 -11.67 -11.58
N TRP A 285 11.02 -10.77 -10.76
CA TRP A 285 10.35 -10.17 -9.63
C TRP A 285 9.19 -9.26 -10.06
N LYS A 286 9.37 -8.46 -11.11
CA LYS A 286 8.29 -7.63 -11.69
C LYS A 286 7.05 -8.46 -11.99
N GLU A 287 7.20 -9.54 -12.74
CA GLU A 287 6.10 -10.47 -13.08
C GLU A 287 5.52 -11.17 -11.84
N THR A 288 6.38 -11.68 -10.95
CA THR A 288 5.98 -12.39 -9.73
C THR A 288 5.15 -11.52 -8.80
N ARG A 289 5.57 -10.26 -8.60
CA ARG A 289 4.89 -9.31 -7.72
C ARG A 289 3.56 -8.84 -8.31
N LEU A 290 3.47 -8.60 -9.62
CA LEU A 290 2.17 -8.31 -10.24
C LEU A 290 1.21 -9.50 -10.13
N LYS A 291 1.67 -10.75 -10.34
CA LYS A 291 0.84 -11.95 -10.14
C LYS A 291 0.29 -12.02 -8.72
N TRP A 292 1.11 -11.69 -7.72
CA TRP A 292 0.70 -11.64 -6.31
C TRP A 292 -0.43 -10.63 -6.07
N HIS A 293 -0.31 -9.42 -6.61
CA HIS A 293 -1.38 -8.42 -6.50
C HIS A 293 -2.67 -8.88 -7.17
N LYS A 294 -2.58 -9.40 -8.41
CA LYS A 294 -3.73 -9.85 -9.19
C LYS A 294 -4.46 -11.05 -8.59
N ALA A 295 -3.78 -11.89 -7.83
CA ALA A 295 -4.38 -13.06 -7.18
C ALA A 295 -5.51 -12.72 -6.20
N LEU A 296 -5.60 -11.46 -5.73
CA LEU A 296 -6.71 -10.99 -4.91
C LEU A 296 -8.03 -10.84 -5.68
N GLY A 297 -8.01 -10.91 -7.01
CA GLY A 297 -9.21 -11.01 -7.82
C GLY A 297 -9.95 -9.68 -8.07
N PHE A 298 -9.28 -8.54 -7.94
CA PHE A 298 -9.89 -7.22 -8.20
C PHE A 298 -10.00 -6.86 -9.68
N GLY A 299 -9.36 -7.61 -10.57
CA GLY A 299 -9.37 -7.38 -12.02
C GLY A 299 -8.08 -6.73 -12.54
N ASP A 300 -7.75 -7.03 -13.79
CA ASP A 300 -6.51 -6.59 -14.44
C ASP A 300 -6.49 -5.10 -14.74
N ASP A 301 -7.67 -4.49 -14.93
CA ASP A 301 -7.88 -3.07 -15.16
C ASP A 301 -7.49 -2.17 -13.98
N HIS A 302 -7.36 -2.75 -12.79
CA HIS A 302 -6.96 -2.05 -11.58
C HIS A 302 -5.45 -1.90 -11.44
N TYR A 303 -4.64 -2.61 -12.23
CA TYR A 303 -3.20 -2.64 -12.10
C TYR A 303 -2.50 -2.16 -13.37
N ARG A 304 -1.43 -1.40 -13.21
CA ARG A 304 -0.51 -1.08 -14.31
C ARG A 304 0.92 -0.98 -13.82
N TYR A 305 1.85 -1.17 -14.74
CA TYR A 305 3.24 -0.78 -14.50
C TYR A 305 3.44 0.69 -14.84
N HIS A 306 4.27 1.35 -14.05
CA HIS A 306 4.81 2.65 -14.35
C HIS A 306 6.34 2.54 -14.28
N ASP A 307 6.98 2.49 -15.44
CA ASP A 307 8.44 2.41 -15.56
C ASP A 307 9.03 3.81 -15.41
N HIS A 308 10.05 3.95 -14.56
CA HIS A 308 10.66 5.25 -14.31
C HIS A 308 11.64 5.62 -15.43
N ASP A 309 11.38 6.72 -16.12
CA ASP A 309 12.32 7.30 -17.10
C ASP A 309 13.55 7.90 -16.41
N LYS A 310 13.38 8.37 -15.17
CA LYS A 310 14.44 8.93 -14.32
C LYS A 310 14.71 8.02 -13.16
N LEU A 311 15.83 7.32 -13.23
CA LEU A 311 16.27 6.43 -12.18
C LEU A 311 16.96 7.22 -11.06
N ALA A 312 16.76 6.78 -9.82
CA ALA A 312 17.58 7.24 -8.71
C ALA A 312 19.06 6.92 -9.00
N HIS A 313 19.98 7.71 -8.46
CA HIS A 313 21.43 7.57 -8.71
C HIS A 313 22.02 6.18 -8.39
N TYR A 314 21.32 5.37 -7.60
CA TYR A 314 21.69 4.01 -7.23
C TYR A 314 21.00 2.91 -8.05
N ALA A 315 19.99 3.25 -8.87
CA ALA A 315 19.19 2.27 -9.59
C ALA A 315 19.53 2.22 -11.10
N ASN A 316 19.60 1.02 -11.67
CA ASN A 316 19.73 0.81 -13.13
C ASN A 316 18.43 0.32 -13.79
N ALA A 317 17.42 -0.04 -12.99
CA ALA A 317 16.04 -0.27 -13.42
C ALA A 317 15.09 0.00 -12.26
N ALA A 318 13.92 0.59 -12.53
CA ALA A 318 12.90 0.87 -11.54
C ALA A 318 11.51 0.82 -12.18
N THR A 319 10.59 0.11 -11.53
CA THR A 319 9.19 0.02 -11.93
C THR A 319 8.31 0.08 -10.71
N ASP A 320 7.27 0.90 -10.78
CA ASP A 320 6.19 0.87 -9.81
C ASP A 320 5.03 0.01 -10.31
N ILE A 321 4.48 -0.79 -9.42
CA ILE A 321 3.14 -1.33 -9.57
C ILE A 321 2.18 -0.28 -9.02
N GLU A 322 1.32 0.23 -9.89
CA GLU A 322 0.28 1.17 -9.52
C GLU A 322 -1.09 0.49 -9.45
N PHE A 323 -1.90 0.94 -8.50
CA PHE A 323 -3.28 0.51 -8.32
C PHE A 323 -4.26 1.66 -8.60
N LEU A 324 -5.38 1.36 -9.25
CA LEU A 324 -6.45 2.32 -9.53
C LEU A 324 -7.25 2.63 -8.26
N MET A 325 -6.87 3.69 -7.56
CA MET A 325 -7.60 4.20 -6.40
C MET A 325 -8.79 5.07 -6.84
N PRO A 326 -9.74 5.39 -5.92
CA PRO A 326 -10.81 6.34 -6.19
C PRO A 326 -10.34 7.75 -6.57
N PHE A 327 -9.04 8.05 -6.46
CA PHE A 327 -8.42 9.33 -6.82
C PHE A 327 -7.32 9.14 -7.88
N GLY A 328 -7.40 8.08 -8.68
CA GLY A 328 -6.51 7.77 -9.80
C GLY A 328 -5.47 6.69 -9.48
N PHE A 329 -4.65 6.36 -10.48
CA PHE A 329 -3.55 5.43 -10.30
C PHE A 329 -2.50 5.97 -9.34
N LYS A 330 -2.08 5.10 -8.42
CA LYS A 330 -1.04 5.39 -7.43
C LYS A 330 -0.19 4.18 -7.14
N GLU A 331 1.09 4.43 -6.92
CA GLU A 331 2.08 3.44 -6.49
C GLU A 331 1.66 2.70 -5.22
N VAL A 332 1.66 1.37 -5.28
CA VAL A 332 1.45 0.47 -4.13
C VAL A 332 2.68 -0.37 -3.80
N GLU A 333 3.51 -0.68 -4.80
CA GLU A 333 4.75 -1.42 -4.64
C GLU A 333 5.80 -0.93 -5.65
N GLY A 334 6.99 -0.59 -5.16
CA GLY A 334 8.15 -0.26 -5.98
C GLY A 334 9.08 -1.46 -6.14
N ILE A 335 9.57 -1.68 -7.35
CA ILE A 335 10.54 -2.72 -7.69
C ILE A 335 11.76 -2.04 -8.27
N HIS A 336 12.92 -2.21 -7.62
CA HIS A 336 14.14 -1.48 -7.98
C HIS A 336 15.32 -2.43 -8.12
N SER A 337 16.11 -2.27 -9.18
CA SER A 337 17.45 -2.84 -9.29
C SER A 337 18.46 -1.80 -8.85
N ARG A 338 19.01 -1.96 -7.65
CA ARG A 338 19.82 -0.97 -6.92
C ARG A 338 21.33 -1.18 -7.07
N THR A 339 21.74 -2.05 -8.00
CA THR A 339 23.14 -2.44 -8.22
C THR A 339 23.83 -2.82 -6.89
N ASN A 340 25.09 -2.43 -6.66
CA ASN A 340 25.81 -2.68 -5.42
C ASN A 340 25.83 -1.48 -4.46
N PHE A 341 25.10 -0.40 -4.76
CA PHE A 341 25.23 0.88 -4.06
C PHE A 341 25.11 0.74 -2.53
N ASP A 342 24.02 0.14 -2.05
CA ASP A 342 23.72 0.07 -0.62
C ASP A 342 24.82 -0.66 0.15
N LEU A 343 25.27 -1.81 -0.36
CA LEU A 343 26.33 -2.59 0.24
C LEU A 343 27.68 -1.84 0.16
N SER A 344 28.06 -1.33 -1.01
CA SER A 344 29.32 -0.60 -1.16
C SER A 344 29.43 0.66 -0.29
N GLN A 345 28.32 1.37 -0.06
CA GLN A 345 28.31 2.49 0.88
C GLN A 345 28.52 2.03 2.33
N HIS A 346 27.82 0.99 2.78
CA HIS A 346 28.03 0.47 4.14
C HIS A 346 29.43 -0.09 4.34
N GLU A 347 30.02 -0.74 3.34
CA GLU A 347 31.42 -1.20 3.36
C GLU A 347 32.36 -0.01 3.61
N LYS A 348 32.19 1.07 2.83
CA LYS A 348 33.01 2.28 2.90
C LYS A 348 32.90 2.98 4.25
N PHE A 349 31.69 3.19 4.76
CA PHE A 349 31.46 3.95 6.00
C PHE A 349 31.71 3.14 7.27
N SER A 350 31.56 1.81 7.23
CA SER A 350 31.84 0.94 8.38
C SER A 350 33.29 0.50 8.47
N GLY A 351 34.04 0.52 7.36
CA GLY A 351 35.40 -0.03 7.26
C GLY A 351 35.46 -1.56 7.32
N LYS A 352 34.31 -2.26 7.28
CA LYS A 352 34.23 -3.72 7.31
C LYS A 352 33.95 -4.26 5.91
N SER A 353 34.71 -5.26 5.49
CA SER A 353 34.43 -5.97 4.24
C SER A 353 33.09 -6.69 4.32
N ILE A 354 32.22 -6.46 3.34
CA ILE A 354 30.91 -7.13 3.22
C ILE A 354 30.74 -7.90 1.91
N LYS A 355 31.86 -8.19 1.24
CA LYS A 355 31.88 -8.98 0.01
C LYS A 355 31.47 -10.41 0.27
N TYR A 356 30.78 -10.97 -0.72
CA TYR A 356 30.49 -12.39 -0.81
C TYR A 356 31.64 -13.11 -1.51
N PHE A 357 32.13 -14.20 -0.92
CA PHE A 357 33.05 -15.10 -1.59
C PHE A 357 32.24 -16.21 -2.28
N ASP A 358 32.35 -16.26 -3.60
CA ASP A 358 31.69 -17.25 -4.44
C ASP A 358 32.62 -18.45 -4.64
N PRO A 359 32.31 -19.62 -4.05
CA PRO A 359 33.17 -20.79 -4.13
C PRO A 359 33.19 -21.43 -5.52
N GLU A 360 32.20 -21.15 -6.38
CA GLU A 360 32.14 -21.71 -7.74
C GLU A 360 33.02 -20.92 -8.70
N LEU A 361 33.11 -19.61 -8.50
CA LEU A 361 33.99 -18.72 -9.28
C LEU A 361 35.37 -18.53 -8.65
N ASN A 362 35.50 -18.87 -7.36
CA ASN A 362 36.68 -18.60 -6.55
C ASN A 362 37.04 -17.09 -6.49
N GLU A 363 36.02 -16.24 -6.42
CA GLU A 363 36.15 -14.77 -6.44
C GLU A 363 35.29 -14.11 -5.36
N SER A 364 35.72 -12.93 -4.88
CA SER A 364 34.94 -12.10 -3.96
C SER A 364 34.32 -10.91 -4.66
N TYR A 365 33.01 -10.71 -4.56
CA TYR A 365 32.32 -9.56 -5.12
C TYR A 365 31.28 -8.96 -4.17
N THR A 366 30.87 -7.72 -4.44
CA THR A 366 29.72 -7.10 -3.77
C THR A 366 28.46 -7.43 -4.56
N PRO A 367 27.49 -8.13 -3.98
CA PRO A 367 26.26 -8.50 -4.66
C PRO A 367 25.47 -7.29 -5.15
N TYR A 368 24.69 -7.51 -6.20
CA TYR A 368 23.68 -6.55 -6.61
C TYR A 368 22.37 -6.83 -5.88
N VAL A 369 21.52 -5.81 -5.74
CA VAL A 369 20.27 -5.90 -4.97
C VAL A 369 19.07 -5.62 -5.86
N ILE A 370 18.11 -6.55 -5.88
CA ILE A 370 16.74 -6.29 -6.35
C ILE A 370 15.86 -6.08 -5.14
N GLU A 371 15.25 -4.91 -5.04
CA GLU A 371 14.34 -4.53 -3.99
C GLU A 371 12.90 -4.69 -4.47
N THR A 372 12.05 -5.24 -3.60
CA THR A 372 10.60 -5.07 -3.68
C THR A 372 10.13 -4.37 -2.40
N SER A 373 9.54 -3.18 -2.52
CA SER A 373 9.06 -2.38 -1.38
C SER A 373 7.58 -2.11 -1.50
N ILE A 374 6.79 -2.61 -0.56
CA ILE A 374 5.33 -2.42 -0.51
C ILE A 374 4.92 -1.77 0.81
N GLY A 375 4.05 -0.77 0.72
CA GLY A 375 3.42 -0.14 1.89
C GLY A 375 2.22 -0.95 2.37
N VAL A 376 2.24 -1.45 3.60
CA VAL A 376 1.11 -2.22 4.18
C VAL A 376 -0.16 -1.37 4.18
N ASP A 377 -0.04 -0.11 4.60
CA ASP A 377 -1.17 0.80 4.75
C ASP A 377 -1.76 1.22 3.38
N ARG A 378 -0.89 1.33 2.34
CA ARG A 378 -1.34 1.52 0.96
C ARG A 378 -2.06 0.29 0.43
N MET A 379 -1.52 -0.90 0.67
CA MET A 379 -2.16 -2.15 0.28
C MET A 379 -3.52 -2.33 0.95
N PHE A 380 -3.62 -2.00 2.23
CA PHE A 380 -4.87 -1.97 2.97
C PHE A 380 -5.89 -1.04 2.29
N LEU A 381 -5.47 0.17 1.92
CA LEU A 381 -6.35 1.12 1.24
C LEU A 381 -6.78 0.63 -0.15
N SER A 382 -5.90 -0.02 -0.90
CA SER A 382 -6.22 -0.62 -2.20
C SER A 382 -7.32 -1.67 -2.05
N ILE A 383 -7.16 -2.60 -1.12
CA ILE A 383 -8.12 -3.67 -0.83
C ILE A 383 -9.47 -3.08 -0.40
N MET A 384 -9.45 -2.11 0.53
CA MET A 384 -10.68 -1.46 1.00
C MET A 384 -11.39 -0.71 -0.12
N SER A 385 -10.64 -0.02 -0.98
CA SER A 385 -11.19 0.72 -2.12
C SER A 385 -11.82 -0.22 -3.15
N ALA A 386 -11.16 -1.33 -3.45
CA ALA A 386 -11.65 -2.33 -4.41
C ALA A 386 -12.86 -3.12 -3.89
N ALA A 387 -12.88 -3.41 -2.59
CA ALA A 387 -13.92 -4.21 -1.97
C ALA A 387 -15.21 -3.43 -1.70
N TYR A 388 -15.12 -2.11 -1.49
CA TYR A 388 -16.27 -1.29 -1.11
C TYR A 388 -17.31 -1.18 -2.23
N THR A 389 -18.47 -1.81 -2.01
CA THR A 389 -19.57 -1.83 -2.98
C THR A 389 -20.88 -1.38 -2.35
N GLU A 390 -21.57 -0.44 -3.00
CA GLU A 390 -22.97 -0.12 -2.71
C GLU A 390 -23.86 -0.83 -3.73
N GLU A 391 -24.63 -1.83 -3.28
CA GLU A 391 -25.53 -2.61 -4.13
C GLU A 391 -26.97 -2.18 -3.91
N LYS A 392 -27.72 -2.02 -5.01
CA LYS A 392 -29.18 -1.95 -5.00
C LYS A 392 -29.73 -3.36 -5.08
N LEU A 393 -30.55 -3.73 -4.12
CA LEU A 393 -31.26 -5.00 -4.10
C LEU A 393 -32.55 -4.92 -4.95
N ASP A 394 -33.06 -6.07 -5.37
CA ASP A 394 -34.29 -6.19 -6.16
C ASP A 394 -35.53 -5.59 -5.47
N ASN A 395 -35.51 -5.56 -4.14
CA ASN A 395 -36.58 -4.95 -3.33
C ASN A 395 -36.51 -3.41 -3.25
N GLY A 396 -35.55 -2.78 -3.94
CA GLY A 396 -35.35 -1.33 -3.93
C GLY A 396 -34.51 -0.79 -2.78
N GLU A 397 -34.11 -1.62 -1.82
CA GLU A 397 -33.21 -1.23 -0.74
C GLU A 397 -31.74 -1.24 -1.18
N THR A 398 -30.89 -0.49 -0.49
CA THR A 398 -29.43 -0.50 -0.70
C THR A 398 -28.70 -1.22 0.43
N ARG A 399 -27.64 -1.98 0.12
CA ARG A 399 -26.58 -2.35 1.10
C ARG A 399 -25.24 -1.76 0.73
N VAL A 400 -24.46 -1.52 1.77
CA VAL A 400 -23.00 -1.54 1.69
C VAL A 400 -22.52 -2.97 1.94
N VAL A 401 -21.65 -3.48 1.06
CA VAL A 401 -20.95 -4.75 1.24
C VAL A 401 -19.47 -4.53 0.95
N LEU A 402 -18.61 -5.04 1.82
CA LEU A 402 -17.18 -5.13 1.56
C LEU A 402 -16.88 -6.50 0.94
N LYS A 403 -16.64 -6.53 -0.36
CA LYS A 403 -16.24 -7.73 -1.12
C LYS A 403 -14.77 -8.10 -0.90
N LEU A 404 -14.34 -8.20 0.36
CA LEU A 404 -12.99 -8.60 0.70
C LEU A 404 -12.71 -10.02 0.18
N PRO A 405 -11.51 -10.31 -0.34
CA PRO A 405 -11.07 -11.68 -0.55
C PRO A 405 -11.24 -12.46 0.75
N ALA A 406 -11.91 -13.62 0.69
CA ALA A 406 -12.29 -14.36 1.90
C ALA A 406 -11.08 -14.72 2.79
N ALA A 407 -9.94 -15.00 2.15
CA ALA A 407 -8.64 -15.22 2.82
C ALA A 407 -8.16 -14.02 3.66
N LEU A 408 -8.55 -12.79 3.31
CA LEU A 408 -8.13 -11.57 4.00
C LEU A 408 -9.19 -10.98 4.95
N ALA A 409 -10.45 -11.42 4.86
CA ALA A 409 -11.54 -10.90 5.70
C ALA A 409 -11.20 -10.95 7.21
N PRO A 410 -11.42 -9.87 7.98
CA PRO A 410 -11.17 -9.84 9.44
C PRO A 410 -11.87 -10.96 10.20
N VAL A 411 -13.17 -11.11 9.93
CA VAL A 411 -14.02 -12.15 10.47
C VAL A 411 -14.30 -13.13 9.34
N LYS A 412 -14.02 -14.42 9.56
CA LYS A 412 -14.25 -15.46 8.54
C LYS A 412 -15.68 -15.96 8.55
N LEU A 413 -16.26 -16.05 9.74
CA LEU A 413 -17.65 -16.47 9.89
C LEU A 413 -18.34 -15.81 11.08
N ALA A 414 -19.62 -15.53 10.93
CA ALA A 414 -20.48 -15.09 12.01
C ALA A 414 -21.51 -16.15 12.38
N VAL A 415 -21.68 -16.49 13.66
CA VAL A 415 -22.69 -17.44 14.15
C VAL A 415 -23.81 -16.67 14.86
N MET A 416 -25.04 -16.87 14.40
CA MET A 416 -26.18 -16.03 14.75
C MET A 416 -27.43 -16.87 15.03
N PRO A 417 -27.97 -16.86 16.26
CA PRO A 417 -29.23 -17.53 16.54
C PRO A 417 -30.41 -16.75 15.94
N LEU A 418 -31.42 -17.43 15.39
CA LEU A 418 -32.56 -16.77 14.76
C LEU A 418 -33.27 -15.84 15.76
N VAL A 419 -33.46 -16.32 17.00
CA VAL A 419 -34.00 -15.56 18.13
C VAL A 419 -33.11 -15.70 19.37
N LYS A 420 -33.19 -14.72 20.27
CA LYS A 420 -32.41 -14.68 21.53
C LYS A 420 -33.10 -15.47 22.66
N LYS A 421 -33.64 -16.64 22.36
CA LYS A 421 -34.35 -17.51 23.31
C LYS A 421 -34.45 -18.92 22.74
N ASP A 422 -35.17 -19.78 23.44
CA ASP A 422 -35.57 -21.12 22.98
C ASP A 422 -34.37 -22.06 22.72
N GLY A 423 -33.26 -21.90 23.46
CA GLY A 423 -32.07 -22.77 23.34
C GLY A 423 -31.17 -22.50 22.13
N LEU A 424 -31.57 -21.60 21.22
CA LEU A 424 -30.78 -21.27 20.03
C LEU A 424 -29.47 -20.56 20.34
N PRO A 425 -29.40 -19.60 21.29
CA PRO A 425 -28.14 -18.97 21.71
C PRO A 425 -27.10 -19.98 22.19
N GLU A 426 -27.52 -20.96 22.99
CA GLU A 426 -26.67 -22.01 23.55
C GLU A 426 -26.10 -22.89 22.42
N LYS A 427 -26.95 -23.31 21.47
CA LYS A 427 -26.50 -24.09 20.31
C LYS A 427 -25.57 -23.29 19.39
N ALA A 428 -25.84 -22.00 19.20
CA ALA A 428 -24.96 -21.11 18.44
C ALA A 428 -23.59 -20.92 19.11
N ARG A 429 -23.54 -20.84 20.46
CA ARG A 429 -22.29 -20.80 21.22
C ARG A 429 -21.52 -22.10 21.12
N GLU A 430 -22.19 -23.25 21.22
CA GLU A 430 -21.59 -24.57 21.02
C GLU A 430 -20.89 -24.66 19.64
N ILE A 431 -21.59 -24.26 18.57
CA ILE A 431 -21.02 -24.23 17.20
C ILE A 431 -19.81 -23.30 17.14
N MET A 432 -19.92 -22.09 17.70
CA MET A 432 -18.82 -21.13 17.71
C MET A 432 -17.60 -21.66 18.50
N ASP A 433 -17.83 -22.32 19.63
CA ASP A 433 -16.77 -22.86 20.48
C ASP A 433 -15.97 -23.96 19.78
N ASN A 434 -16.61 -24.71 18.88
CA ASN A 434 -15.92 -25.68 18.02
C ASN A 434 -15.14 -24.99 16.88
N LEU A 435 -15.72 -23.96 16.25
CA LEU A 435 -15.14 -23.32 15.06
C LEU A 435 -14.02 -22.30 15.38
N LYS A 436 -14.01 -21.70 16.58
CA LYS A 436 -13.06 -20.63 16.95
C LYS A 436 -11.59 -21.06 17.00
N PHE A 437 -11.31 -22.37 17.06
CA PHE A 437 -9.94 -22.90 16.96
C PHE A 437 -9.40 -22.88 15.53
N HIS A 438 -10.27 -22.75 14.54
CA HIS A 438 -9.93 -22.79 13.12
C HIS A 438 -10.10 -21.43 12.44
N PHE A 439 -11.03 -20.61 12.93
CA PHE A 439 -11.45 -19.38 12.27
C PHE A 439 -11.60 -18.22 13.25
N HIS A 440 -11.37 -16.99 12.76
CA HIS A 440 -11.81 -15.79 13.46
C HIS A 440 -13.34 -15.69 13.36
N CYS A 441 -14.02 -16.08 14.42
CA CYS A 441 -15.48 -16.15 14.49
C CYS A 441 -16.08 -14.96 15.23
N GLN A 442 -17.27 -14.50 14.81
CA GLN A 442 -18.06 -13.51 15.56
C GLN A 442 -19.42 -14.07 15.95
N TYR A 443 -19.89 -13.75 17.16
CA TYR A 443 -21.25 -14.06 17.60
C TYR A 443 -22.12 -12.81 17.53
N ASP A 444 -23.35 -12.93 17.01
CA ASP A 444 -24.31 -11.83 16.99
C ASP A 444 -25.76 -12.29 17.18
N GLU A 445 -26.38 -11.81 18.26
CA GLU A 445 -27.77 -12.11 18.65
C GLU A 445 -28.66 -10.86 18.78
N LYS A 446 -28.11 -9.66 18.51
CA LYS A 446 -28.83 -8.41 18.70
C LYS A 446 -29.58 -8.02 17.42
N ASP A 447 -30.82 -7.58 17.54
CA ASP A 447 -31.69 -7.20 16.41
C ASP A 447 -32.12 -8.36 15.49
N SER A 448 -33.00 -8.05 14.53
CA SER A 448 -33.45 -8.99 13.49
C SER A 448 -32.28 -9.58 12.69
N ILE A 449 -32.42 -10.81 12.23
CA ILE A 449 -31.39 -11.52 11.44
C ILE A 449 -30.96 -10.73 10.18
N GLY A 450 -31.88 -10.04 9.51
CA GLY A 450 -31.56 -9.20 8.36
C GLY A 450 -30.59 -8.06 8.69
N LYS A 451 -30.82 -7.34 9.79
CA LYS A 451 -29.90 -6.29 10.27
C LYS A 451 -28.52 -6.86 10.64
N ARG A 452 -28.47 -8.08 11.18
CA ARG A 452 -27.23 -8.78 11.47
C ARG A 452 -26.45 -9.12 10.21
N TYR A 453 -27.10 -9.67 9.18
CA TYR A 453 -26.47 -9.85 7.87
C TYR A 453 -25.94 -8.54 7.29
N ARG A 454 -26.70 -7.43 7.38
CA ARG A 454 -26.21 -6.12 6.89
C ARG A 454 -24.94 -5.66 7.62
N ARG A 455 -24.84 -5.87 8.94
CA ARG A 455 -23.61 -5.57 9.70
C ARG A 455 -22.42 -6.41 9.24
N GLN A 456 -22.65 -7.70 9.03
CA GLN A 456 -21.62 -8.64 8.59
C GLN A 456 -21.16 -8.39 7.15
N ASP A 457 -22.11 -8.09 6.25
CA ASP A 457 -21.83 -7.67 4.87
C ASP A 457 -20.97 -6.39 4.86
N ALA A 458 -21.29 -5.43 5.73
CA ALA A 458 -20.57 -4.16 5.83
C ALA A 458 -19.14 -4.31 6.36
N ILE A 459 -18.82 -5.31 7.18
CA ILE A 459 -17.43 -5.59 7.60
C ILE A 459 -16.73 -6.64 6.73
N GLY A 460 -17.43 -7.17 5.73
CA GLY A 460 -16.89 -8.09 4.73
C GLY A 460 -16.76 -9.54 5.18
N THR A 461 -17.50 -9.96 6.20
CA THR A 461 -17.52 -11.36 6.67
C THR A 461 -18.07 -12.27 5.55
N PRO A 462 -17.30 -13.27 5.06
CA PRO A 462 -17.69 -14.02 3.88
C PRO A 462 -18.83 -15.01 4.14
N TYR A 463 -18.93 -15.56 5.36
CA TYR A 463 -19.94 -16.56 5.72
C TYR A 463 -20.71 -16.19 6.98
N CYS A 464 -22.03 -16.38 6.93
CA CYS A 464 -22.91 -16.21 8.09
C CYS A 464 -23.69 -17.49 8.35
N ILE A 465 -23.55 -18.04 9.56
CA ILE A 465 -24.24 -19.24 10.03
C ILE A 465 -25.44 -18.83 10.86
N THR A 466 -26.61 -19.33 10.49
CA THR A 466 -27.86 -19.07 11.18
C THR A 466 -28.38 -20.34 11.83
N VAL A 467 -28.63 -20.25 13.15
CA VAL A 467 -29.14 -21.34 13.97
C VAL A 467 -30.63 -21.11 14.19
N ASP A 468 -31.48 -21.96 13.62
CA ASP A 468 -32.93 -21.85 13.67
C ASP A 468 -33.55 -22.96 14.54
N HIS A 469 -34.87 -22.95 14.71
CA HIS A 469 -35.56 -23.97 15.51
C HIS A 469 -35.36 -25.39 14.96
N GLN A 470 -35.29 -25.53 13.64
CA GLN A 470 -35.08 -26.82 13.00
C GLN A 470 -33.65 -27.35 13.27
N THR A 471 -32.66 -26.48 13.50
CA THR A 471 -31.30 -26.89 13.91
C THR A 471 -31.30 -27.75 15.17
N LEU A 472 -32.22 -27.52 16.11
CA LEU A 472 -32.31 -28.33 17.34
C LEU A 472 -32.84 -29.76 17.08
N GLU A 473 -33.50 -29.96 15.95
CA GLU A 473 -34.08 -31.25 15.54
C GLU A 473 -33.12 -32.03 14.62
N ASP A 474 -32.50 -31.34 13.65
CA ASP A 474 -31.74 -31.98 12.55
C ASP A 474 -30.22 -31.76 12.61
N ASN A 475 -29.70 -30.98 13.59
CA ASN A 475 -28.30 -30.56 13.67
C ASN A 475 -27.75 -29.95 12.37
N CYS A 476 -28.62 -29.31 11.58
CA CYS A 476 -28.26 -28.57 10.38
C CYS A 476 -28.49 -27.08 10.59
N VAL A 477 -27.63 -26.27 9.98
CA VAL A 477 -27.68 -24.82 10.04
C VAL A 477 -27.75 -24.22 8.66
N THR A 478 -28.21 -22.97 8.58
CA THR A 478 -28.20 -22.23 7.33
C THR A 478 -26.89 -21.47 7.17
N LEU A 479 -26.11 -21.82 6.15
CA LEU A 479 -24.88 -21.13 5.77
C LEU A 479 -25.18 -20.15 4.64
N ARG A 480 -24.95 -18.85 4.88
CA ARG A 480 -25.14 -17.77 3.90
C ARG A 480 -23.80 -17.28 3.36
N ASN A 481 -23.68 -17.17 2.04
CA ASN A 481 -22.57 -16.52 1.37
C ASN A 481 -22.81 -15.00 1.24
N ARG A 482 -21.81 -14.18 1.58
CA ARG A 482 -21.86 -12.71 1.53
C ARG A 482 -22.18 -12.17 0.13
N ASP A 483 -21.45 -12.64 -0.88
CA ASP A 483 -21.44 -12.09 -2.23
C ASP A 483 -22.70 -12.49 -2.99
N THR A 484 -23.04 -13.78 -3.00
CA THR A 484 -24.21 -14.30 -3.73
C THR A 484 -25.52 -14.15 -2.95
N MET A 485 -25.46 -13.91 -1.64
CA MET A 485 -26.60 -13.96 -0.71
C MET A 485 -27.31 -15.31 -0.62
N GLN A 486 -26.83 -16.34 -1.33
CA GLN A 486 -27.42 -17.68 -1.32
C GLN A 486 -27.27 -18.32 0.05
N GLN A 487 -28.30 -19.08 0.42
CA GLN A 487 -28.42 -19.78 1.69
C GLN A 487 -28.53 -21.27 1.43
N GLU A 488 -27.70 -22.06 2.10
CA GLU A 488 -27.65 -23.50 1.98
C GLU A 488 -27.80 -24.13 3.37
N ARG A 489 -28.62 -25.18 3.49
CA ARG A 489 -28.78 -25.94 4.74
C ARG A 489 -27.71 -27.03 4.79
N VAL A 490 -26.82 -26.94 5.78
CA VAL A 490 -25.64 -27.80 5.90
C VAL A 490 -25.55 -28.40 7.30
N ALA A 491 -25.04 -29.64 7.40
CA ALA A 491 -24.79 -30.28 8.69
C ALA A 491 -23.71 -29.54 9.47
N ILE A 492 -23.90 -29.38 10.78
CA ILE A 492 -22.92 -28.69 11.66
C ILE A 492 -21.53 -29.34 11.56
N SER A 493 -21.46 -30.66 11.42
CA SER A 493 -20.20 -31.42 11.30
C SER A 493 -19.38 -31.05 10.06
N GLU A 494 -20.03 -30.60 8.98
CA GLU A 494 -19.37 -30.29 7.71
C GLU A 494 -18.93 -28.82 7.60
N LEU A 495 -19.33 -27.95 8.53
CA LEU A 495 -19.04 -26.52 8.47
C LEU A 495 -17.54 -26.23 8.34
N ASN A 496 -16.71 -26.93 9.11
CA ASN A 496 -15.26 -26.75 9.05
C ASN A 496 -14.73 -27.09 7.65
N ASN A 497 -15.09 -28.27 7.13
CA ASN A 497 -14.65 -28.75 5.81
C ASN A 497 -15.07 -27.79 4.69
N ILE A 498 -16.32 -27.32 4.72
CA ILE A 498 -16.87 -26.44 3.69
C ILE A 498 -16.18 -25.06 3.68
N ILE A 499 -15.85 -24.53 4.87
CA ILE A 499 -15.34 -23.16 5.02
C ILE A 499 -13.82 -23.10 4.93
N ALA A 500 -13.11 -24.11 5.45
CA ALA A 500 -11.65 -24.13 5.61
C ALA A 500 -10.91 -23.70 4.34
N ASP A 501 -11.15 -24.39 3.23
CA ASP A 501 -10.46 -24.10 1.98
C ASP A 501 -10.89 -22.76 1.38
N LYS A 502 -12.14 -22.34 1.58
CA LYS A 502 -12.69 -21.11 0.98
C LYS A 502 -12.16 -19.83 1.63
N VAL A 503 -11.76 -19.89 2.90
CA VAL A 503 -11.25 -18.73 3.66
C VAL A 503 -9.75 -18.82 3.97
N SER A 504 -9.06 -19.84 3.47
CA SER A 504 -7.66 -20.09 3.79
C SER A 504 -6.72 -19.24 2.94
N ILE A 505 -5.72 -18.65 3.59
CA ILE A 505 -4.57 -18.03 2.92
C ILE A 505 -3.82 -19.08 2.07
N THR A 506 -3.76 -20.34 2.50
CA THR A 506 -3.11 -21.41 1.73
C THR A 506 -3.77 -21.61 0.37
N SER A 507 -5.10 -21.57 0.28
CA SER A 507 -5.80 -21.69 -0.99
C SER A 507 -5.49 -20.52 -1.92
N LEU A 508 -5.41 -19.30 -1.38
CA LEU A 508 -4.99 -18.11 -2.12
C LEU A 508 -3.52 -18.20 -2.57
N LEU A 509 -2.61 -18.73 -1.75
CA LEU A 509 -1.21 -18.91 -2.13
C LEU A 509 -1.04 -19.95 -3.23
N LYS A 510 -1.85 -21.01 -3.24
CA LYS A 510 -1.83 -22.04 -4.29
C LYS A 510 -2.14 -21.48 -5.68
N THR A 511 -2.83 -20.35 -5.80
CA THR A 511 -3.07 -19.71 -7.11
C THR A 511 -1.86 -18.94 -7.64
N LEU A 512 -0.82 -18.76 -6.82
CA LEU A 512 0.43 -18.10 -7.20
C LEU A 512 1.43 -19.07 -7.84
N GLN A 513 1.28 -20.36 -7.61
CA GLN A 513 1.98 -21.43 -8.32
C GLN A 513 1.25 -21.65 -9.65
#